data_AF-A0A1W6L5U2-F1
#
_entry.id   AF-A0A1W6L5U2-F1
#
_cell.length_a   1.000
_cell.length_b   1.000
_cell.length_c   1.000
_cell.angle_alpha   90.00
_cell.angle_beta   90.00
_cell.angle_gamma   90.00
#
_symmetry.space_group_name_H-M   'P 1'
#
loop_
_entity.id
_entity.type
_entity.pdbx_description
1 polymer ?
#
loop_
_entity_poly.entity_id
_entity_poly.type
_entity_poly.pdbx_seq_one_letter_code
_entity_poly.pdbx_strand_id
1 'polypeptide(L)'
;MRFTPAHAALALALGLASGATFAQNLRCGNNFADPGDSKMSVLSKCGEPAVRDSFCKPDPAPPPRDGSVRPCINVDSWAYRPGRGQFITILEFEEGTLRTIRYGDRIP
;
A
#
# COMPACT_ATOMS: atom_id res chain seq x y z
N MET A 1 39.89 -37.63 -1.15
CA MET A 1 38.73 -36.72 -1.25
C MET A 1 39.24 -35.39 -1.82
N ARG A 2 38.88 -35.05 -3.06
CA ARG A 2 39.30 -33.81 -3.72
C ARG A 2 38.15 -32.81 -3.64
N PHE A 3 38.30 -31.77 -2.82
CA PHE A 3 37.36 -30.65 -2.78
C PHE A 3 37.70 -29.70 -3.92
N THR A 4 36.77 -29.53 -4.87
CA THR A 4 36.91 -28.63 -6.01
C THR A 4 36.62 -27.18 -5.61
N PRO A 5 37.50 -26.21 -5.93
CA PRO A 5 37.41 -24.80 -5.50
C PRO A 5 36.25 -24.00 -6.16
N ALA A 6 35.55 -24.60 -7.12
CA ALA A 6 34.44 -23.99 -7.85
C ALA A 6 33.23 -23.63 -6.96
N HIS A 7 33.10 -24.27 -5.80
CA HIS A 7 32.01 -24.03 -4.85
C HIS A 7 32.19 -22.73 -4.04
N ALA A 8 33.43 -22.23 -3.92
CA ALA A 8 33.71 -21.01 -3.16
C ALA A 8 33.27 -19.74 -3.92
N ALA A 9 33.34 -19.75 -5.25
CA ALA A 9 32.95 -18.61 -6.08
C ALA A 9 31.42 -18.42 -6.15
N LEU A 10 30.65 -19.51 -6.08
CA LEU A 10 29.19 -19.45 -6.18
C LEU A 10 28.52 -18.87 -4.93
N ALA A 11 29.17 -18.98 -3.75
CA ALA A 11 28.64 -18.47 -2.50
C ALA A 11 28.73 -16.93 -2.38
N LEU A 12 29.64 -16.29 -3.12
CA LEU A 12 29.89 -14.85 -3.00
C LEU A 12 28.89 -13.99 -3.80
N ALA A 13 28.18 -14.56 -4.77
CA ALA A 13 27.24 -13.84 -5.63
C ALA A 13 25.84 -13.66 -5.02
N LEU A 14 25.48 -14.41 -3.97
CA LEU A 14 24.13 -14.37 -3.37
C LEU A 14 23.90 -13.21 -2.37
N GLY A 15 24.94 -12.47 -1.98
CA GLY A 15 24.84 -11.45 -0.93
C GLY A 15 24.37 -10.05 -1.37
N LEU A 16 24.26 -9.78 -2.68
CA LEU A 16 24.11 -8.41 -3.20
C LEU A 16 22.67 -7.99 -3.55
N ALA A 17 21.66 -8.82 -3.28
CA ALA A 17 20.27 -8.57 -3.68
C ALA A 17 19.32 -8.18 -2.52
N SER A 18 19.85 -7.61 -1.43
CA SER A 18 19.01 -7.07 -0.35
C SER A 18 18.45 -5.70 -0.74
N GLY A 19 17.46 -5.69 -1.63
CA GLY A 19 16.66 -4.48 -1.89
C GLY A 19 15.84 -4.13 -0.65
N ALA A 20 16.02 -2.92 -0.11
CA ALA A 20 15.18 -2.43 0.98
C ALA A 20 13.78 -2.11 0.44
N THR A 21 12.80 -2.94 0.80
CA THR A 21 11.38 -2.61 0.58
C THR A 21 10.91 -1.72 1.72
N PHE A 22 10.44 -0.50 1.41
CA PHE A 22 9.83 0.36 2.40
C PHE A 22 8.32 0.14 2.38
N ALA A 23 7.83 -0.66 3.33
CA ALA A 23 6.40 -0.78 3.56
C ALA A 23 5.89 0.49 4.25
N GLN A 24 5.02 1.25 3.58
CA GLN A 24 4.31 2.35 4.23
C GLN A 24 3.16 1.77 5.05
N ASN A 25 2.99 2.27 6.29
CA ASN A 25 1.89 1.89 7.17
C ASN A 25 1.32 3.12 7.87
N LEU A 26 0.08 3.00 8.36
CA LEU A 26 -0.52 3.98 9.27
C LEU A 26 -0.50 3.40 10.68
N ARG A 27 0.11 4.14 11.61
CA ARG A 27 0.13 3.78 13.04
C ARG A 27 -1.17 4.19 13.72
N CYS A 28 -1.82 3.24 14.37
CA CYS A 28 -3.14 3.38 15.01
C CYS A 28 -3.08 2.90 16.47
N GLY A 29 -2.49 3.70 17.35
CA GLY A 29 -2.22 3.30 18.73
C GLY A 29 -1.22 2.14 18.77
N ASN A 30 -1.68 0.95 19.19
CA ASN A 30 -0.85 -0.27 19.22
C ASN A 30 -0.99 -1.13 17.94
N ASN A 31 -1.85 -0.73 17.01
CA ASN A 31 -2.08 -1.43 15.75
C ASN A 31 -1.47 -0.66 14.57
N PHE A 32 -1.40 -1.35 13.42
CA PHE A 32 -0.98 -0.76 12.15
C PHE A 32 -1.98 -1.16 11.05
N ALA A 33 -2.30 -0.21 10.19
CA ALA A 33 -2.98 -0.47 8.93
C ALA A 33 -1.93 -0.54 7.82
N ASP A 34 -1.98 -1.63 7.05
CA ASP A 34 -0.99 -1.98 6.04
C ASP A 34 -1.68 -2.26 4.69
N PRO A 35 -0.99 -2.06 3.55
CA PRO A 35 -1.50 -2.49 2.26
C PRO A 35 -1.94 -3.97 2.29
N GLY A 36 -3.14 -4.24 1.79
CA GLY A 36 -3.82 -5.53 1.87
C GLY A 36 -4.91 -5.63 2.94
N ASP A 37 -4.94 -4.71 3.92
CA ASP A 37 -6.04 -4.64 4.87
C ASP A 37 -7.37 -4.28 4.18
N SER A 38 -8.47 -4.88 4.63
CA SER A 38 -9.81 -4.46 4.22
C SER A 38 -10.21 -3.15 4.89
N LYS A 39 -11.16 -2.41 4.30
CA LYS A 39 -11.78 -1.22 4.92
C LYS A 39 -12.22 -1.48 6.37
N MET A 40 -12.86 -2.62 6.63
CA MET A 40 -13.32 -3.01 7.98
C MET A 40 -12.16 -3.24 8.96
N SER A 41 -11.09 -3.91 8.51
CA SER A 41 -9.87 -4.11 9.31
C SER A 41 -9.28 -2.78 9.73
N VAL A 42 -9.14 -1.84 8.78
CA VAL A 42 -8.62 -0.50 9.07
C VAL A 42 -9.51 0.25 10.06
N LEU A 43 -10.84 0.24 9.91
CA LEU A 43 -11.74 0.89 10.87
C LEU A 43 -11.63 0.28 12.27
N SER A 44 -11.51 -1.04 12.36
CA SER A 44 -11.38 -1.71 13.66
C SER A 44 -10.04 -1.38 14.34
N LYS A 45 -8.96 -1.20 13.57
CA LYS A 45 -7.62 -0.86 14.06
C LYS A 45 -7.47 0.63 14.39
N CYS A 46 -8.04 1.50 13.56
CA CYS A 46 -7.73 2.93 13.50
C CYS A 46 -8.90 3.85 13.85
N GLY A 47 -10.12 3.30 13.94
CA GLY A 47 -11.33 4.09 14.08
C GLY A 47 -11.68 4.86 12.81
N GLU A 48 -12.63 5.78 12.96
CA GLU A 48 -13.16 6.59 11.87
C GLU A 48 -12.10 7.57 11.33
N PRO A 49 -11.94 7.67 9.99
CA PRO A 49 -11.10 8.70 9.39
C PRO A 49 -11.76 10.08 9.52
N ALA A 50 -10.94 11.13 9.39
CA ALA A 50 -11.42 12.51 9.44
C ALA A 50 -12.20 12.91 8.16
N VAL A 51 -11.86 12.29 7.02
CA VAL A 51 -12.53 12.50 5.73
C VAL A 51 -12.65 11.16 5.01
N ARG A 52 -13.79 10.95 4.34
CA ARG A 52 -14.01 9.86 3.38
C ARG A 52 -14.51 10.44 2.07
N ASP A 53 -13.95 9.96 0.98
CA ASP A 53 -14.43 10.21 -0.37
C ASP A 53 -14.40 8.90 -1.17
N SER A 54 -15.19 8.82 -2.23
CA SER A 54 -15.24 7.66 -3.12
C SER A 54 -15.35 8.13 -4.57
N PHE A 55 -14.52 7.59 -5.44
CA PHE A 55 -14.50 7.94 -6.86
C PHE A 55 -14.21 6.74 -7.76
N CYS A 56 -14.43 6.96 -9.05
CA CYS A 56 -14.34 5.97 -10.11
C CYS A 56 -13.05 6.22 -10.90
N LYS A 57 -12.06 5.34 -10.74
CA LYS A 57 -10.77 5.41 -11.43
C LYS A 57 -10.82 4.59 -12.72
N PRO A 58 -10.43 5.14 -13.88
CA PRO A 58 -10.36 4.37 -15.12
C PRO A 58 -9.49 3.11 -14.95
N ASP A 59 -9.99 1.97 -15.41
CA ASP A 59 -9.21 0.74 -15.47
C ASP A 59 -8.05 0.93 -16.49
N PRO A 60 -6.78 0.74 -16.10
CA PRO A 60 -5.64 0.95 -16.99
C PRO A 60 -5.52 -0.10 -18.10
N ALA A 61 -6.26 -1.22 -18.06
CA ALA A 61 -6.16 -2.25 -19.06
C ALA A 61 -6.72 -1.81 -20.44
N PRO A 62 -6.23 -2.35 -21.57
CA PRO A 62 -6.70 -2.01 -22.91
C PRO A 62 -8.20 -2.27 -23.09
N PRO A 63 -8.94 -1.45 -23.87
CA PRO A 63 -10.38 -1.61 -24.03
C PRO A 63 -10.74 -3.01 -24.54
N PRO A 64 -11.88 -3.58 -24.10
CA PRO A 64 -12.37 -4.85 -24.60
C PRO A 64 -12.54 -4.86 -26.12
N ARG A 65 -12.17 -5.96 -26.77
CA ARG A 65 -12.27 -6.10 -28.24
C ARG A 65 -13.71 -6.28 -28.73
N ASP A 66 -14.62 -6.67 -27.84
CA ASP A 66 -16.04 -6.89 -28.10
C ASP A 66 -16.88 -5.59 -28.02
N GLY A 67 -16.24 -4.45 -27.77
CA GLY A 67 -16.91 -3.15 -27.65
C GLY A 67 -17.63 -2.95 -26.32
N SER A 68 -17.47 -3.85 -25.35
CA SER A 68 -18.04 -3.68 -24.02
C SER A 68 -17.36 -2.53 -23.25
N VAL A 69 -18.14 -1.82 -22.43
CA VAL A 69 -17.63 -0.81 -21.50
C VAL A 69 -17.14 -1.52 -20.26
N ARG A 70 -15.86 -1.34 -19.91
CA ARG A 70 -15.34 -1.89 -18.66
C ARG A 70 -15.80 -1.04 -17.49
N PRO A 71 -16.32 -1.63 -16.39
CA PRO A 71 -16.51 -0.88 -15.15
C PRO A 71 -15.18 -0.29 -14.68
N CYS A 72 -15.24 0.92 -14.14
CA CYS A 72 -14.09 1.54 -13.49
C CYS A 72 -13.78 0.84 -12.16
N ILE A 73 -12.58 1.10 -11.65
CA ILE A 73 -12.15 0.66 -10.33
C ILE A 73 -12.77 1.60 -9.30
N ASN A 74 -13.54 1.07 -8.36
CA ASN A 74 -14.04 1.84 -7.24
C ASN A 74 -12.90 2.12 -6.26
N VAL A 75 -12.64 3.41 -6.02
CA VAL A 75 -11.61 3.88 -5.09
C VAL A 75 -12.25 4.61 -3.93
N ASP A 76 -11.96 4.19 -2.71
CA ASP A 76 -12.26 4.96 -1.51
C ASP A 76 -10.98 5.66 -1.01
N SER A 77 -11.05 6.96 -0.78
CA SER A 77 -9.96 7.76 -0.21
C SER A 77 -10.30 8.21 1.19
N TRP A 78 -9.53 7.75 2.18
CA TRP A 78 -9.75 8.06 3.59
C TRP A 78 -8.57 8.85 4.16
N ALA A 79 -8.82 9.98 4.80
CA ALA A 79 -7.77 10.79 5.41
C ALA A 79 -7.80 10.74 6.94
N TYR A 80 -6.67 10.40 7.55
CA TYR A 80 -6.46 10.44 9.00
C TYR A 80 -5.62 11.67 9.39
N ARG A 81 -5.98 12.30 10.51
CA ARG A 81 -5.35 13.51 11.04
C ARG A 81 -4.80 13.25 12.45
N PRO A 82 -3.58 12.71 12.59
CA PRO A 82 -3.02 12.30 13.88
C PRO A 82 -2.69 13.44 14.85
N GLY A 83 -2.70 14.69 14.41
CA GLY A 83 -2.52 15.88 15.25
C GLY A 83 -1.36 16.78 14.83
N ARG A 84 -1.10 17.83 15.62
CA ARG A 84 -0.09 18.85 15.30
C ARG A 84 1.30 18.26 15.14
N GLY A 85 2.04 18.80 14.18
CA GLY A 85 3.40 18.37 13.86
C GLY A 85 3.49 17.03 13.12
N GLN A 86 2.36 16.36 12.85
CA GLN A 86 2.30 15.12 12.07
C GLN A 86 1.72 15.37 10.67
N PHE A 87 1.94 14.44 9.75
CA PHE A 87 1.38 14.51 8.40
C PHE A 87 -0.06 13.96 8.36
N ILE A 88 -0.89 14.52 7.50
CA ILE A 88 -2.15 13.89 7.12
C ILE A 88 -1.81 12.59 6.40
N THR A 89 -2.42 11.47 6.79
CA THR A 89 -2.20 10.19 6.12
C THR A 89 -3.44 9.82 5.32
N ILE A 90 -3.26 9.60 4.01
CA ILE A 90 -4.33 9.32 3.05
C ILE A 90 -4.21 7.86 2.63
N LEU A 91 -5.29 7.10 2.81
CA LEU A 91 -5.41 5.69 2.46
C LEU A 91 -6.30 5.59 1.22
N GLU A 92 -5.81 4.93 0.18
CA GLU A 92 -6.58 4.62 -1.03
C GLU A 92 -6.90 3.13 -1.06
N PHE A 93 -8.19 2.81 -1.01
CA PHE A 93 -8.69 1.46 -1.13
C PHE A 93 -9.19 1.25 -2.55
N GLU A 94 -8.75 0.19 -3.22
CA GLU A 94 -9.33 -0.23 -4.50
C GLU A 94 -10.16 -1.49 -4.26
N GLU A 95 -11.43 -1.47 -4.66
CA GLU A 95 -12.39 -2.57 -4.43
C GLU A 95 -12.42 -3.01 -2.95
N GLY A 96 -12.34 -2.04 -2.03
CA GLY A 96 -12.40 -2.26 -0.58
C GLY A 96 -11.12 -2.77 0.09
N THR A 97 -10.02 -2.92 -0.64
CA THR A 97 -8.71 -3.34 -0.12
C THR A 97 -7.73 -2.17 -0.14
N LEU A 98 -7.02 -1.94 0.97
CA LEU A 98 -6.02 -0.89 1.07
C LEU A 98 -4.88 -1.16 0.08
N ARG A 99 -4.70 -0.29 -0.92
CA ARG A 99 -3.65 -0.42 -1.93
C ARG A 99 -2.52 0.54 -1.71
N THR A 100 -2.82 1.76 -1.29
CA THR A 100 -1.82 2.81 -1.18
C THR A 100 -2.03 3.63 0.08
N ILE A 101 -0.92 3.97 0.70
CA ILE A 101 -0.83 4.93 1.79
C ILE A 101 0.01 6.08 1.27
N ARG A 102 -0.43 7.32 1.50
CA ARG A 102 0.26 8.54 1.10
C ARG A 102 0.27 9.51 2.28
N TYR A 103 1.25 10.39 2.30
CA TYR A 103 1.32 11.49 3.27
C TYR A 103 1.01 12.80 2.55
N GLY A 104 0.02 13.53 3.05
CA GLY A 104 -0.33 14.87 2.61
C GLY A 104 0.42 15.93 3.42
N ASP A 105 -0.22 17.09 3.59
CA ASP A 105 0.40 18.22 4.28
C ASP A 105 0.67 17.92 5.77
N ARG A 106 1.70 18.59 6.30
CA ARG A 106 1.98 18.59 7.73
C ARG A 106 0.97 19.49 8.43
N ILE A 107 0.40 19.00 9.53
CA ILE A 107 -0.49 19.77 10.38
C ILE A 107 0.36 20.76 11.20
N PRO A 108 0.11 22.07 11.11
CA PRO A 108 0.86 23.09 11.83
C PRO A 108 0.65 23.02 13.35
#